data_AF-A0A7S4DYU9-F1
#
_entry.id   AF-A0A7S4DYU9-F1
#
_cell.length_a   1.000
_cell.length_b   1.000
_cell.length_c   1.000
_cell.angle_alpha   90.00
_cell.angle_beta   90.00
_cell.angle_gamma   90.00
#
_symmetry.space_group_name_H-M   'P 1'
#
loop_
_entity.id
_entity.type
_entity.pdbx_description
1 polymer ?
#
loop_
_entity_poly.entity_id
_entity_poly.type
_entity_poly.pdbx_seq_one_letter_code
_entity_poly.pdbx_strand_id
1 'polypeptide(L)'
;ALFCCVLCCALFCCVLLRVVACWGCTPVTCVCVCFFFEDTNSQCEARSTIASIKQDQTDQKGAFDELNKCLELANRSSNKPAKLKACWALGDYEMKAGRYAEAVDYLQGAFDIARELNDRSAVDKIRIILGKAKGQMRLSGYMGICQEDSLDKVLAWKSLRDEFAPPQPSQP
;
A
#
# COMPACT_ATOMS: atom_id res chain seq x y z
N ALA A 1 -11.94 -44.42 5.57
CA ALA A 1 -11.14 -44.68 4.36
C ALA A 1 -10.99 -43.46 3.43
N LEU A 2 -11.99 -42.59 3.30
CA LEU A 2 -11.92 -41.39 2.41
C LEU A 2 -11.08 -40.22 2.94
N PHE A 3 -10.88 -40.09 4.25
CA PHE A 3 -10.06 -39.01 4.83
C PHE A 3 -8.54 -39.19 4.66
N CYS A 4 -8.05 -40.43 4.52
CA CYS A 4 -6.62 -40.67 4.26
C CYS A 4 -6.21 -40.33 2.82
N CYS A 5 -7.09 -40.50 1.83
CA CYS A 5 -6.74 -40.21 0.43
C CYS A 5 -6.56 -38.72 0.15
N VAL A 6 -7.33 -37.83 0.82
CA VAL A 6 -7.20 -36.38 0.62
C VAL A 6 -5.91 -35.85 1.24
N LEU A 7 -5.53 -36.35 2.42
CA LEU A 7 -4.26 -35.99 3.06
C LEU A 7 -3.04 -36.54 2.30
N CYS A 8 -3.14 -37.77 1.75
CA CYS A 8 -2.07 -38.34 0.92
C CYS A 8 -1.90 -37.59 -0.41
N CYS A 9 -2.99 -37.20 -1.08
CA CYS A 9 -2.90 -36.39 -2.30
C CYS A 9 -2.32 -34.99 -2.03
N ALA A 10 -2.63 -34.36 -0.89
CA ALA A 10 -2.06 -33.07 -0.52
C ALA A 10 -0.54 -33.15 -0.28
N LEU A 11 -0.07 -34.18 0.44
CA LEU A 11 1.35 -34.40 0.70
C LEU A 11 2.12 -34.80 -0.58
N PHE A 12 1.51 -35.56 -1.48
CA PHE A 12 2.12 -35.93 -2.76
C PHE A 12 2.25 -34.74 -3.72
N CYS A 13 1.27 -33.82 -3.71
CA CYS A 13 1.37 -32.55 -4.44
C CYS A 13 2.47 -31.64 -3.90
N CYS A 14 2.66 -31.56 -2.57
CA CYS A 14 3.68 -30.69 -1.97
C CYS A 14 5.13 -31.08 -2.33
N VAL A 15 5.41 -32.37 -2.54
CA VAL A 15 6.77 -32.84 -2.89
C VAL A 15 7.06 -32.69 -4.39
N LEU A 16 6.06 -32.93 -5.26
CA LEU A 16 6.23 -32.79 -6.71
C LEU A 16 6.20 -31.33 -7.20
N LEU A 17 5.53 -30.40 -6.50
CA LEU A 17 5.49 -28.99 -6.91
C LEU A 17 6.79 -28.21 -6.68
N ARG A 18 7.78 -28.75 -5.96
CA ARG A 18 9.07 -28.04 -5.77
C ARG A 18 9.90 -27.89 -7.06
N VAL A 19 9.59 -28.63 -8.13
CA VAL A 19 10.39 -28.62 -9.38
C VAL A 19 9.63 -28.06 -10.58
N VAL A 20 8.28 -28.03 -10.57
CA VAL A 20 7.48 -27.61 -11.74
C VAL A 20 6.77 -26.26 -11.55
N ALA A 21 6.78 -25.70 -10.34
CA ALA A 21 5.97 -24.53 -9.98
C ALA A 21 6.57 -23.15 -10.34
N CYS A 22 7.45 -23.04 -11.34
CA CYS A 22 7.99 -21.74 -11.77
C CYS A 22 7.23 -21.08 -12.94
N TRP A 23 6.31 -21.78 -13.63
CA TRP A 23 5.73 -21.27 -14.89
C TRP A 23 4.21 -21.06 -14.90
N GLY A 24 3.50 -21.26 -13.78
CA GLY A 24 2.03 -21.22 -13.80
C GLY A 24 1.32 -20.95 -12.48
N CYS A 25 1.96 -20.36 -11.48
CA CYS A 25 1.23 -19.90 -10.30
C CYS A 25 0.43 -18.65 -10.66
N THR A 26 -0.87 -18.82 -10.91
CA THR A 26 -1.80 -17.69 -10.92
C THR A 26 -1.79 -17.04 -9.54
N PRO A 27 -1.96 -15.71 -9.42
CA PRO A 27 -1.91 -15.02 -8.13
C PRO A 27 -2.85 -15.60 -7.08
N VAL A 28 -3.95 -16.20 -7.51
CA VAL A 28 -4.97 -16.84 -6.66
C VAL A 28 -4.46 -18.10 -5.97
N THR A 29 -3.63 -18.92 -6.65
CA THR A 29 -3.06 -20.13 -6.02
C THR A 29 -2.03 -19.78 -4.96
N CYS A 30 -1.31 -18.66 -5.13
CA CYS A 30 -0.38 -18.14 -4.13
C CYS A 30 -1.10 -17.73 -2.83
N VAL A 31 -2.27 -17.08 -2.92
CA VAL A 31 -3.08 -16.73 -1.74
C VAL A 31 -3.61 -17.97 -1.02
N CYS A 32 -4.06 -19.00 -1.75
CA CYS A 32 -4.52 -20.26 -1.14
C CYS A 32 -3.39 -21.00 -0.39
N VAL A 33 -2.18 -21.05 -0.95
CA VAL A 33 -1.04 -21.69 -0.28
C VAL A 33 -0.61 -20.90 0.96
N CYS A 34 -0.66 -19.56 0.91
CA CYS A 34 -0.39 -18.71 2.06
C CYS A 34 -1.51 -18.69 3.11
N PHE A 35 -2.70 -19.25 2.83
CA PHE A 35 -3.75 -19.42 3.84
C PHE A 35 -3.47 -20.64 4.74
N PHE A 36 -2.68 -21.60 4.24
CA PHE A 36 -2.36 -22.85 4.94
C PHE A 36 -1.21 -22.72 5.94
N PHE A 37 -0.35 -21.71 5.76
CA PHE A 37 0.63 -21.27 6.74
C PHE A 37 0.17 -19.88 7.21
N GLU A 38 -0.07 -19.66 8.50
CA GLU A 38 -0.56 -18.40 9.10
C GLU A 38 0.38 -17.17 8.91
N ASP A 39 1.23 -17.15 7.88
CA ASP A 39 2.13 -16.05 7.57
C ASP A 39 1.39 -14.87 6.93
N THR A 40 0.96 -13.96 7.79
CA THR A 40 0.36 -12.67 7.40
C THR A 40 1.27 -11.82 6.52
N ASN A 41 2.59 -11.95 6.66
CA ASN A 41 3.56 -11.24 5.83
C ASN A 41 3.58 -11.76 4.38
N SER A 42 3.54 -13.08 4.15
CA SER A 42 3.53 -13.66 2.81
C SER A 42 2.20 -13.39 2.09
N GLN A 43 1.08 -13.45 2.81
CA GLN A 43 -0.24 -13.08 2.28
C GLN A 43 -0.29 -11.62 1.82
N CYS A 44 0.28 -10.71 2.62
CA CYS A 44 0.37 -9.30 2.27
C CYS A 44 1.24 -9.03 1.05
N GLU A 45 2.36 -9.74 0.93
CA GLU A 45 3.24 -9.65 -0.22
C GLU A 45 2.54 -10.14 -1.51
N ALA A 46 1.86 -11.28 -1.45
CA ALA A 46 1.04 -11.77 -2.55
C ALA A 46 -0.09 -10.80 -2.94
N ARG A 47 -0.76 -10.19 -1.96
CA ARG A 47 -1.80 -9.17 -2.25
C ARG A 47 -1.21 -7.90 -2.87
N SER A 48 -0.01 -7.49 -2.46
CA SER A 48 0.66 -6.32 -3.03
C SER A 48 1.06 -6.52 -4.50
N THR A 49 1.49 -7.73 -4.87
CA THR A 49 1.79 -8.04 -6.27
C THR A 49 0.52 -8.11 -7.11
N ILE A 50 -0.57 -8.67 -6.58
CA ILE A 50 -1.90 -8.63 -7.21
C ILE A 50 -2.37 -7.20 -7.43
N ALA A 51 -2.20 -6.33 -6.44
CA ALA A 51 -2.58 -4.93 -6.55
C ALA A 51 -1.79 -4.23 -7.68
N SER A 52 -0.49 -4.51 -7.83
CA SER A 52 0.31 -4.00 -8.94
C SER A 52 -0.22 -4.48 -10.30
N ILE A 53 -0.53 -5.78 -10.43
CA ILE A 53 -1.07 -6.34 -11.68
C ILE A 53 -2.42 -5.70 -12.02
N LYS A 54 -3.28 -5.49 -11.03
CA LYS A 54 -4.58 -4.82 -11.24
C LYS A 54 -4.43 -3.34 -11.60
N GLN A 55 -3.41 -2.67 -11.07
CA GLN A 55 -3.08 -1.30 -11.44
C GLN A 55 -2.72 -1.19 -12.93
N ASP A 56 -1.98 -2.17 -13.45
CA ASP A 56 -1.66 -2.24 -14.89
C ASP A 56 -2.90 -2.54 -15.75
N GLN A 57 -3.88 -3.25 -15.19
CA GLN A 57 -5.16 -3.58 -15.84
C GLN A 57 -6.22 -2.46 -15.75
N THR A 58 -5.83 -1.24 -15.35
CA THR A 58 -6.68 -0.06 -15.10
C THR A 58 -7.79 -0.25 -14.05
N ASP A 59 -7.84 -1.40 -13.36
CA ASP A 59 -8.74 -1.66 -12.23
C ASP A 59 -8.18 -1.07 -10.93
N GLN A 60 -8.34 0.25 -10.81
CA GLN A 60 -7.92 1.01 -9.63
C GLN A 60 -8.67 0.57 -8.36
N LYS A 61 -9.97 0.32 -8.45
CA LYS A 61 -10.78 -0.05 -7.27
C LYS A 61 -10.37 -1.41 -6.73
N GLY A 62 -10.20 -2.40 -7.61
CA GLY A 62 -9.78 -3.73 -7.22
C GLY A 62 -8.35 -3.79 -6.66
N ALA A 63 -7.45 -2.89 -7.06
CA ALA A 63 -6.11 -2.77 -6.50
C ALA A 63 -6.15 -2.23 -5.06
N PHE A 64 -6.91 -1.15 -4.83
CA PHE A 64 -7.09 -0.55 -3.51
C PHE A 64 -7.72 -1.53 -2.51
N ASP A 65 -8.74 -2.28 -2.93
CA ASP A 65 -9.40 -3.28 -2.09
C ASP A 65 -8.45 -4.40 -1.64
N GLU A 66 -7.54 -4.85 -2.50
CA GLU A 66 -6.56 -5.89 -2.10
C GLU A 66 -5.53 -5.37 -1.10
N LEU A 67 -5.10 -4.11 -1.24
CA LEU A 67 -4.19 -3.47 -0.29
C LEU A 67 -4.88 -3.22 1.07
N ASN A 68 -6.16 -2.80 1.07
CA ASN A 68 -6.95 -2.66 2.30
C ASN A 68 -7.15 -3.99 3.03
N LYS A 69 -7.46 -5.07 2.30
CA LYS A 69 -7.55 -6.42 2.89
C LYS A 69 -6.24 -6.81 3.57
N CYS A 70 -5.09 -6.50 2.98
CA CYS A 70 -3.79 -6.74 3.61
C CYS A 70 -3.61 -5.91 4.89
N LEU A 71 -4.02 -4.63 4.90
CA LEU A 71 -3.99 -3.80 6.09
C LEU A 71 -4.91 -4.33 7.22
N GLU A 72 -6.11 -4.79 6.88
CA GLU A 72 -7.02 -5.43 7.83
C GLU A 72 -6.44 -6.70 8.44
N LEU A 73 -5.84 -7.56 7.61
CA LEU A 73 -5.18 -8.79 8.06
C LEU A 73 -4.01 -8.47 9.00
N ALA A 74 -3.19 -7.47 8.65
CA ALA A 74 -2.07 -7.02 9.47
C ALA A 74 -2.54 -6.45 10.82
N ASN A 75 -3.65 -5.72 10.84
CA ASN A 75 -4.26 -5.20 12.07
C ASN A 75 -4.80 -6.32 12.96
N ARG A 76 -5.49 -7.32 12.39
CA ARG A 76 -6.00 -8.48 13.16
C ARG A 76 -4.88 -9.30 13.79
N SER A 77 -3.76 -9.41 13.09
CA SER A 77 -2.64 -10.27 13.48
C SER A 77 -1.60 -9.56 14.33
N SER A 78 -1.81 -8.27 14.66
CA SER A 78 -0.85 -7.41 15.36
C SER A 78 0.57 -7.41 14.76
N ASN A 79 0.69 -7.75 13.48
CA ASN A 79 1.96 -7.89 12.79
C ASN A 79 2.41 -6.53 12.28
N LYS A 80 3.21 -5.84 13.09
CA LYS A 80 3.76 -4.51 12.80
C LYS A 80 4.51 -4.42 11.45
N PRO A 81 5.44 -5.33 11.08
CA PRO A 81 6.12 -5.24 9.78
C PRO A 81 5.18 -5.49 8.60
N ALA A 82 4.17 -6.36 8.72
CA ALA A 82 3.16 -6.50 7.67
C ALA A 82 2.33 -5.22 7.52
N LYS A 83 1.95 -4.59 8.64
CA LYS A 83 1.20 -3.32 8.65
C LYS A 83 2.01 -2.20 8.01
N LEU A 84 3.30 -2.12 8.33
CA LEU A 84 4.24 -1.17 7.74
C LEU A 84 4.25 -1.27 6.20
N LYS A 85 4.43 -2.49 5.68
CA LYS A 85 4.43 -2.75 4.23
C LYS A 85 3.09 -2.41 3.59
N ALA A 86 1.98 -2.74 4.23
CA ALA A 86 0.64 -2.44 3.74
C ALA A 86 0.39 -0.92 3.64
N CYS A 87 0.71 -0.17 4.70
CA CYS A 87 0.62 1.31 4.71
C CYS A 87 1.52 1.94 3.65
N TRP A 88 2.75 1.41 3.47
CA TRP A 88 3.66 1.89 2.44
C TRP A 88 3.12 1.65 1.02
N ALA A 89 2.59 0.45 0.74
CA ALA A 89 2.02 0.11 -0.56
C ALA A 89 0.76 0.94 -0.88
N LEU A 90 -0.10 1.19 0.13
CA LEU A 90 -1.24 2.11 -0.01
C LEU A 90 -0.77 3.54 -0.31
N GLY A 91 0.23 4.04 0.41
CA GLY A 91 0.81 5.36 0.16
C GLY A 91 1.35 5.51 -1.28
N ASP A 92 2.10 4.52 -1.78
CA ASP A 92 2.59 4.53 -3.16
C ASP A 92 1.46 4.46 -4.19
N TYR A 93 0.42 3.67 -3.91
CA TYR A 93 -0.76 3.56 -4.75
C TYR A 93 -1.52 4.90 -4.85
N GLU A 94 -1.76 5.56 -3.72
CA GLU A 94 -2.43 6.86 -3.65
C GLU A 94 -1.59 7.98 -4.32
N MET A 95 -0.27 7.93 -4.17
CA MET A 95 0.64 8.82 -4.91
C MET A 95 0.50 8.66 -6.43
N LYS A 96 0.40 7.43 -6.94
CA LYS A 96 0.18 7.17 -8.37
C LYS A 96 -1.22 7.58 -8.83
N ALA A 97 -2.20 7.55 -7.94
CA ALA A 97 -3.56 7.99 -8.22
C ALA A 97 -3.74 9.52 -8.16
N GLY A 98 -2.71 10.28 -7.77
CA GLY A 98 -2.75 11.74 -7.64
C GLY A 98 -3.43 12.24 -6.36
N ARG A 99 -3.81 11.34 -5.46
CA ARG A 99 -4.43 11.63 -4.16
C ARG A 99 -3.35 11.81 -3.10
N TYR A 100 -2.70 12.98 -3.15
CA TYR A 100 -1.50 13.23 -2.35
C TYR A 100 -1.79 13.43 -0.86
N ALA A 101 -2.97 13.91 -0.48
CA ALA A 101 -3.35 14.11 0.92
C ALA A 101 -3.47 12.76 1.64
N GLU A 102 -4.23 11.85 1.06
CA GLU A 102 -4.45 10.51 1.56
C GLU A 102 -3.14 9.71 1.58
N ALA A 103 -2.29 9.89 0.57
CA ALA A 103 -0.96 9.29 0.55
C ALA A 103 -0.09 9.74 1.74
N VAL A 104 -0.15 11.02 2.11
CA VAL A 104 0.60 11.55 3.27
C VAL A 104 0.12 10.90 4.56
N ASP A 105 -1.18 10.71 4.75
CA ASP A 105 -1.74 10.07 5.95
C ASP A 105 -1.26 8.61 6.09
N TYR A 106 -1.34 7.82 5.02
CA TYR A 106 -0.86 6.43 5.03
C TYR A 106 0.66 6.34 5.24
N LEU A 107 1.44 7.22 4.62
CA LEU A 107 2.89 7.27 4.77
C LEU A 107 3.32 7.75 6.16
N GLN A 108 2.56 8.64 6.79
CA GLN A 108 2.80 9.09 8.16
C GLN A 108 2.57 7.93 9.15
N GLY A 109 1.47 7.18 8.99
CA GLY A 109 1.25 5.96 9.78
C GLY A 109 2.34 4.91 9.58
N ALA A 110 2.83 4.74 8.35
CA ALA A 110 3.97 3.87 8.06
C ALA A 110 5.26 4.35 8.75
N PHE A 111 5.52 5.67 8.76
CA PHE A 111 6.69 6.25 9.41
C PHE A 111 6.70 6.00 10.92
N ASP A 112 5.56 6.16 11.58
CA ASP A 112 5.45 5.94 13.02
C ASP A 112 5.69 4.47 13.38
N ILE A 113 5.13 3.53 12.60
CA ILE A 113 5.38 2.09 12.78
C ILE A 113 6.86 1.75 12.52
N ALA A 114 7.49 2.35 11.51
CA ALA A 114 8.91 2.14 11.23
C ALA A 114 9.80 2.60 12.39
N ARG A 115 9.43 3.71 13.06
CA ARG A 115 10.12 4.18 14.27
C ARG A 115 9.92 3.22 15.44
N GLU A 116 8.71 2.70 15.64
CA GLU A 116 8.44 1.70 16.68
C GLU A 116 9.23 0.40 16.48
N LEU A 117 9.43 -0.01 15.22
CA LEU A 117 10.23 -1.18 14.86
C LEU A 117 11.74 -0.92 14.91
N ASN A 118 12.15 0.33 15.08
CA ASN A 118 13.54 0.78 15.09
C ASN A 118 14.32 0.40 13.80
N ASP A 119 13.60 0.21 12.68
CA ASP A 119 14.18 -0.10 11.38
C ASP A 119 14.60 1.20 10.68
N ARG A 120 15.88 1.54 10.80
CA ARG A 120 16.45 2.75 10.21
C ARG A 120 16.33 2.78 8.68
N SER A 121 16.46 1.63 8.02
CA SER A 121 16.38 1.53 6.56
C SER A 121 14.96 1.83 6.08
N ALA A 122 13.95 1.30 6.78
CA ALA A 122 12.56 1.60 6.49
C ALA A 122 12.22 3.07 6.76
N VAL A 123 12.69 3.63 7.89
CA VAL A 123 12.49 5.04 8.24
C VAL A 123 13.02 5.98 7.16
N ASP A 124 14.24 5.74 6.65
CA ASP A 124 14.85 6.59 5.63
C ASP A 124 14.10 6.52 4.30
N LYS A 125 13.71 5.31 3.86
CA LYS A 125 12.90 5.12 2.65
C LYS A 125 11.55 5.83 2.75
N ILE A 126 10.85 5.66 3.85
CA ILE A 126 9.53 6.29 4.05
C ILE A 126 9.67 7.81 4.13
N ARG A 127 10.71 8.32 4.79
CA ARG A 127 10.96 9.77 4.87
C ARG A 127 11.14 10.39 3.48
N ILE A 128 11.87 9.74 2.58
CA ILE A 128 12.07 10.22 1.21
C ILE A 128 10.72 10.30 0.47
N ILE A 129 9.92 9.24 0.54
CA ILE A 129 8.63 9.15 -0.17
C ILE A 129 7.62 10.14 0.44
N LEU A 130 7.58 10.27 1.77
CA LEU A 130 6.75 11.26 2.47
C LEU A 130 7.13 12.68 2.05
N GLY A 131 8.42 12.99 1.93
CA GLY A 131 8.90 14.27 1.40
C GLY A 131 8.43 14.52 -0.03
N LYS A 132 8.50 13.50 -0.89
CA LYS A 132 7.99 13.57 -2.28
C LYS A 132 6.48 13.82 -2.30
N ALA A 133 5.71 13.10 -1.49
CA ALA A 133 4.26 13.26 -1.39
C ALA A 133 3.85 14.67 -0.93
N LYS A 134 4.46 15.18 0.15
CA LYS A 134 4.23 16.54 0.65
C LYS A 134 4.62 17.60 -0.38
N GLY A 135 5.72 17.38 -1.12
CA GLY A 135 6.13 18.26 -2.21
C GLY A 135 5.11 18.32 -3.35
N GLN A 136 4.61 17.16 -3.79
CA GLN A 136 3.58 17.06 -4.83
C GLN A 136 2.24 17.67 -4.38
N MET A 137 1.84 17.48 -3.12
CA MET A 137 0.66 18.10 -2.55
C MET A 137 0.74 19.63 -2.62
N ARG A 138 1.87 20.21 -2.21
CA ARG A 138 2.10 21.67 -2.29
C ARG A 138 2.15 22.15 -3.74
N LEU A 139 2.80 21.40 -4.64
CA LEU A 139 2.88 21.74 -6.05
C LEU A 139 1.49 21.72 -6.70
N SER A 140 0.66 20.73 -6.39
CA SER A 140 -0.72 20.64 -6.88
C SER A 140 -1.55 21.85 -6.42
N GLY A 141 -1.44 22.26 -5.16
CA GLY A 141 -2.09 23.48 -4.67
C GLY A 141 -1.61 24.75 -5.37
N TYR A 142 -0.29 24.89 -5.58
CA TYR A 142 0.28 26.02 -6.32
C TYR A 142 -0.21 26.06 -7.78
N MET A 143 -0.25 24.91 -8.46
CA MET A 143 -0.75 24.81 -9.83
C MET A 143 -2.22 25.25 -9.94
N GLY A 144 -3.05 24.97 -8.92
CA GLY A 144 -4.42 25.47 -8.85
C GLY A 144 -4.50 27.00 -8.78
N ILE A 145 -3.62 27.62 -7.98
CA ILE A 145 -3.57 29.09 -7.87
C ILE A 145 -3.09 29.73 -9.18
N CYS A 146 -2.13 29.12 -9.88
CA CYS A 146 -1.64 29.62 -11.16
C CYS A 146 -2.67 29.56 -12.30
N GLN A 147 -3.70 28.72 -12.20
CA GLN A 147 -4.80 28.69 -13.16
C GLN A 147 -5.77 29.87 -12.95
N GLU A 148 -5.74 30.50 -11.79
CA GLU A 148 -6.52 31.69 -11.50
C GLU A 148 -5.70 32.93 -11.88
N ASP A 149 -6.23 33.80 -12.75
CA ASP A 149 -5.58 35.05 -13.20
C ASP A 149 -5.52 36.13 -12.09
N SER A 150 -5.18 35.76 -10.86
CA SER A 150 -5.15 36.67 -9.70
C SER A 150 -3.75 36.72 -9.08
N LEU A 151 -3.06 37.84 -9.31
CA LEU A 151 -1.71 38.09 -8.80
C LEU A 151 -1.67 38.11 -7.26
N ASP A 152 -2.72 38.61 -6.61
CA ASP A 152 -2.80 38.73 -5.16
C ASP A 152 -2.74 37.36 -4.45
N LYS A 153 -3.37 36.33 -5.01
CA LYS A 153 -3.33 34.97 -4.45
C LYS A 153 -1.96 34.33 -4.59
N VAL A 154 -1.27 34.57 -5.71
CA VAL A 154 0.12 34.09 -5.92
C VAL A 154 1.07 34.76 -4.92
N LEU A 155 0.90 36.07 -4.70
CA LEU A 155 1.67 36.81 -3.71
C LEU A 155 1.38 36.35 -2.29
N ALA A 156 0.11 36.13 -1.94
CA ALA A 156 -0.29 35.56 -0.65
C ALA A 156 0.34 34.18 -0.42
N TRP A 157 0.30 33.29 -1.42
CA TRP A 157 0.94 31.97 -1.35
C TRP A 157 2.44 32.07 -1.07
N LYS A 158 3.14 32.94 -1.81
CA LYS A 158 4.59 33.16 -1.64
C LYS A 158 4.93 33.67 -0.24
N SER A 159 4.06 34.50 0.33
CA SER A 159 4.24 35.14 1.63
C SER A 159 4.01 34.18 2.79
N LEU A 160 2.95 33.37 2.69
CA LEU A 160 2.56 32.42 3.73
C LEU A 160 3.46 31.19 3.74
N ARG A 161 3.76 30.59 2.56
CA ARG A 161 4.38 29.25 2.43
C ARG A 161 3.81 28.17 3.38
N ASP A 162 2.63 28.41 3.95
CA ASP A 162 2.11 27.59 5.03
C ASP A 162 1.64 26.23 4.53
N GLU A 163 1.58 25.26 5.43
CA GLU A 163 1.09 23.92 5.15
C GLU A 163 -0.37 23.98 4.70
N PHE A 164 -0.64 23.64 3.45
CA PHE A 164 -1.99 23.36 2.98
C PHE A 164 -2.50 22.18 3.83
N ALA A 165 -3.37 22.47 4.81
CA ALA A 165 -4.11 21.43 5.49
C ALA A 165 -4.96 20.72 4.43
N PRO A 166 -5.02 19.37 4.42
CA PRO A 166 -5.89 18.66 3.51
C PRO A 166 -7.31 19.20 3.65
N PRO A 167 -8.08 19.34 2.54
CA PRO A 167 -9.44 19.82 2.61
C PRO A 167 -10.20 18.98 3.63
N GLN A 168 -10.60 19.60 4.73
CA GLN A 168 -11.46 18.96 5.73
C GLN A 168 -12.75 18.55 5.00
N PRO A 169 -13.20 17.29 5.12
CA PRO A 169 -14.46 16.89 4.51
C PRO A 169 -15.55 17.82 5.03
N SER A 170 -16.23 18.50 4.12
CA SER A 170 -17.39 19.34 4.43
C SER A 170 -18.38 18.50 5.22
N GLN A 171 -18.49 18.76 6.52
CA GLN A 171 -19.51 18.13 7.34
C GLN A 171 -20.90 18.62 6.86
N PRO A 172 -21.90 17.73 6.80
CA PRO A 172 -23.26 18.06 6.37
C PRO A 172 -23.95 19.08 7.30
#